data_AF-A0A1J3HT10-F1
#
_entry.id   AF-A0A1J3HT10-F1
#
_cell.length_a   1.000
_cell.length_b   1.000
_cell.length_c   1.000
_cell.angle_alpha   90.00
_cell.angle_beta   90.00
_cell.angle_gamma   90.00
#
_symmetry.space_group_name_H-M   'P 1'
#
loop_
_entity.id
_entity.type
_entity.pdbx_description
1 polymer ?
#
loop_
_entity_poly.entity_id
_entity_poly.type
_entity_poly.pdbx_seq_one_letter_code
_entity_poly.pdbx_strand_id
1 'polypeptide(L)'
;YVQGRLVEKDFDVRRNAGGSSVRAVQREYKANVSENYLEIHLFWAGKGTCCIPNQGVYGPLISAVSATPDFTPTVSNRPPSKGKNKTGVIVGVIVGVGLLSIFAGVV
;
A
#
# COMPACT_ATOMS: atom_id res chain seq x y z
N TYR A 1 -0.42 -11.40 13.01
CA TYR A 1 -1.86 -11.62 12.82
C TYR A 1 -2.27 -11.18 11.44
N VAL A 2 -3.25 -11.84 10.84
CA VAL A 2 -3.87 -11.46 9.57
C VAL A 2 -5.38 -11.49 9.78
N GLN A 3 -6.07 -10.37 9.54
CA GLN A 3 -7.50 -10.20 9.82
C GLN A 3 -7.87 -10.63 11.25
N GLY A 4 -7.13 -10.14 12.25
CA GLY A 4 -7.33 -10.49 13.67
C GLY A 4 -6.94 -11.94 14.05
N ARG A 5 -6.65 -12.82 13.09
CA ARG A 5 -6.27 -14.22 13.36
C ARG A 5 -4.76 -14.36 13.56
N LEU A 6 -4.35 -15.06 14.62
CA LEU A 6 -2.95 -15.44 14.81
C LEU A 6 -2.56 -16.48 13.75
N VAL A 7 -1.75 -16.08 12.77
CA VAL A 7 -1.27 -16.96 11.69
C VAL A 7 0.12 -17.53 11.97
N GLU A 8 0.92 -16.80 12.75
CA GLU A 8 2.31 -17.15 13.01
C GLU A 8 2.67 -16.58 14.37
N LYS A 9 3.29 -17.41 15.22
CA LYS A 9 3.68 -17.06 16.59
C LYS A 9 5.17 -17.31 16.76
N ASP A 10 5.86 -16.39 17.45
CA ASP A 10 7.30 -16.50 17.75
C ASP A 10 8.15 -16.74 16.48
N PHE A 11 7.79 -16.08 15.38
CA PHE A 11 8.47 -16.20 14.11
C PHE A 11 9.89 -15.65 14.15
N ASP A 12 10.86 -16.49 13.83
CA ASP A 12 12.26 -16.11 13.66
C ASP A 12 12.67 -16.26 12.20
N VAL A 13 12.90 -15.13 11.53
CA VAL A 13 13.30 -15.09 10.11
C VAL A 13 14.65 -15.75 9.89
N ARG A 14 15.62 -15.55 10.79
CA ARG A 14 16.98 -16.06 10.65
C ARG A 14 17.00 -17.57 10.84
N ARG A 15 16.24 -18.07 11.81
CA ARG A 15 16.07 -19.51 12.01
C ARG A 15 15.43 -20.17 10.80
N ASN A 16 14.37 -19.57 10.24
CA ASN A 16 13.71 -20.09 9.04
C ASN A 16 14.55 -19.97 7.77
N ALA A 17 15.47 -19.00 7.71
CA ALA A 17 16.44 -18.86 6.63
C ALA A 17 17.59 -19.88 6.72
N GLY A 18 17.61 -20.75 7.74
CA GLY A 18 18.72 -21.69 7.99
C GLY A 18 19.98 -20.98 8.49
N GLY A 19 19.83 -19.85 9.19
CA GLY A 19 20.94 -19.05 9.72
C GLY A 19 21.49 -17.99 8.75
N SER A 20 21.09 -18.03 7.47
CA SER A 20 21.53 -17.08 6.44
C SER A 20 20.91 -15.69 6.63
N SER A 21 21.72 -14.65 6.41
CA SER A 21 21.29 -13.23 6.42
C SER A 21 20.83 -12.70 5.06
N VAL A 22 21.07 -13.46 3.98
CA VAL A 22 20.78 -13.03 2.60
C VAL A 22 19.62 -13.78 1.95
N ARG A 23 19.17 -14.87 2.59
CA ARG A 23 18.07 -15.69 2.07
C ARG A 23 16.73 -15.11 2.51
N ALA A 24 15.90 -14.74 1.53
CA ALA A 24 14.52 -14.35 1.79
C ALA A 24 13.69 -15.56 2.25
N VAL A 25 12.85 -15.35 3.28
CA VAL A 25 11.86 -16.33 3.74
C VAL A 25 10.49 -15.80 3.39
N GLN A 26 9.83 -16.44 2.42
CA GLN A 26 8.48 -16.07 2.01
C GLN A 26 7.45 -16.86 2.81
N ARG A 27 6.38 -16.18 3.22
CA ARG A 27 5.21 -16.78 3.86
C ARG A 27 3.97 -16.34 3.12
N GLU A 28 3.09 -17.30 2.86
CA GLU A 28 1.82 -17.08 2.19
C GLU A 28 0.69 -17.47 3.13
N TYR A 29 -0.28 -16.57 3.29
CA TYR A 29 -1.42 -16.78 4.16
C TYR A 29 -2.69 -16.42 3.40
N LYS A 30 -3.66 -17.33 3.41
CA LYS A 30 -5.02 -17.03 2.93
C LYS A 30 -5.79 -16.28 4.01
N ALA A 31 -6.47 -15.22 3.59
CA ALA A 31 -7.30 -14.39 4.43
C ALA A 31 -8.60 -14.06 3.71
N ASN A 32 -9.71 -14.15 4.43
CA ASN A 32 -10.98 -13.65 3.93
C ASN A 32 -11.06 -12.15 4.24
N VAL A 33 -11.39 -11.34 3.24
CA VAL A 33 -11.50 -9.88 3.35
C VAL A 33 -12.96 -9.53 3.09
N SER A 34 -13.71 -9.22 4.16
CA SER A 34 -15.12 -8.86 4.04
C SER A 34 -15.35 -7.40 3.67
N GLU A 35 -14.44 -6.53 4.11
CA GLU A 35 -14.50 -5.08 3.87
C GLU A 35 -13.60 -4.70 2.68
N ASN A 36 -13.12 -3.46 2.64
CA ASN A 36 -12.20 -2.94 1.63
C ASN A 36 -10.73 -2.88 2.10
N TYR A 37 -10.40 -3.46 3.25
CA TYR A 37 -9.07 -3.41 3.84
C TYR A 37 -8.55 -4.78 4.31
N LEU A 38 -7.26 -5.01 4.10
CA LEU A 38 -6.53 -6.16 4.65
C LEU A 38 -5.74 -5.71 5.88
N GLU A 39 -6.07 -6.29 7.04
CA GLU A 39 -5.33 -6.01 8.27
C GLU A 39 -4.18 -7.01 8.46
N ILE A 40 -2.96 -6.49 8.58
CA ILE A 40 -1.78 -7.25 9.00
C ILE A 40 -1.26 -6.59 10.27
N HIS A 41 -1.34 -7.31 11.39
CA HIS A 41 -0.89 -6.81 12.68
C HIS A 41 0.35 -7.60 13.12
N LEU A 42 1.50 -6.92 13.08
CA LEU A 42 2.77 -7.41 13.58
C LEU A 42 2.87 -7.08 15.07
N PHE A 43 2.72 -8.10 15.91
CA PHE A 43 2.73 -7.93 17.35
C PHE A 43 4.06 -8.38 17.95
N TRP A 44 4.65 -7.52 18.77
CA TRP A 44 5.82 -7.83 19.58
C TRP A 44 5.42 -7.77 21.05
N ALA A 45 5.32 -8.93 21.68
CA ALA A 45 4.90 -9.05 23.07
C ALA A 45 5.93 -8.52 24.08
N GLY A 46 7.08 -8.01 23.62
CA GLY A 46 8.15 -7.53 24.49
C GLY A 46 8.63 -8.67 25.39
N LYS A 47 9.46 -9.58 24.87
CA LYS A 47 10.07 -10.61 25.71
C LYS A 47 11.02 -9.97 26.75
N GLY A 48 10.46 -9.44 27.84
CA GLY A 48 10.99 -9.31 29.20
C GLY A 48 12.42 -8.80 29.36
N THR A 49 12.73 -7.58 28.91
CA THR A 49 14.08 -7.02 29.13
C THR A 49 14.06 -5.52 29.34
N CYS A 50 14.68 -5.06 30.43
CA CYS A 50 15.24 -3.71 30.50
C CYS A 50 16.36 -3.59 29.44
N CYS A 51 17.20 -4.65 29.35
CA CYS A 51 18.26 -4.91 28.35
C CYS A 51 18.57 -6.44 28.27
N ILE A 52 18.02 -7.27 27.36
CA ILE A 52 18.33 -8.73 27.24
C ILE A 52 18.11 -9.21 25.77
N PRO A 53 18.88 -10.18 25.25
CA PRO A 53 20.14 -10.68 25.80
C PRO A 53 21.33 -9.78 25.41
N ASN A 54 21.15 -8.86 24.44
CA ASN A 54 22.12 -7.87 23.96
C ASN A 54 21.38 -6.57 23.56
N GLN A 55 22.09 -5.43 23.50
CA GLN A 55 21.55 -4.15 23.00
C GLN A 55 21.06 -4.31 21.54
N GLY A 56 19.80 -3.97 21.25
CA GLY A 56 19.29 -3.93 19.87
C GLY A 56 18.41 -5.09 19.39
N VAL A 57 17.60 -5.73 20.26
CA VAL A 57 16.52 -6.62 19.75
C VAL A 57 15.37 -5.74 19.23
N TYR A 58 15.38 -5.53 17.91
CA TYR A 58 14.35 -4.76 17.21
C TYR A 58 13.05 -5.58 17.13
N GLY A 59 11.93 -4.88 17.05
CA GLY A 59 10.60 -5.48 16.94
C GLY A 59 10.39 -6.27 15.64
N PRO A 60 9.15 -6.46 15.20
CA PRO A 60 8.87 -7.32 14.06
C PRO A 60 9.48 -6.74 12.77
N LEU A 61 10.11 -7.59 11.96
CA LEU A 61 10.76 -7.22 10.70
C LEU A 61 10.02 -7.83 9.50
N ILE A 62 9.79 -7.02 8.47
CA ILE A 62 9.21 -7.43 7.19
C ILE A 62 9.88 -6.66 6.06
N SER A 63 10.23 -7.33 4.96
CA SER A 63 10.87 -6.69 3.80
C SER A 63 9.89 -6.34 2.69
N ALA A 64 8.86 -7.17 2.49
CA ALA A 64 7.90 -7.01 1.41
C ALA A 64 6.56 -7.65 1.77
N VAL A 65 5.49 -7.10 1.22
CA VAL A 65 4.14 -7.66 1.28
C VAL A 65 3.61 -7.72 -0.13
N SER A 66 3.01 -8.86 -0.49
CA SER A 66 2.24 -9.02 -1.71
C SER A 66 0.85 -9.54 -1.35
N ALA A 67 -0.17 -8.99 -1.99
CA ALA A 67 -1.56 -9.40 -1.81
C ALA A 67 -2.17 -9.64 -3.19
N THR A 68 -2.59 -10.88 -3.44
CA THR A 68 -3.20 -11.31 -4.69
C THR A 68 -4.57 -11.92 -4.40
N PRO A 69 -5.64 -11.50 -5.08
CA PRO A 69 -6.94 -12.14 -4.93
C PRO A 69 -6.87 -13.57 -5.50
N ASP A 70 -7.49 -14.54 -4.82
CA ASP A 70 -7.65 -15.90 -5.31
C ASP A 70 -8.95 -16.10 -6.10
N PHE A 71 -9.60 -14.98 -6.47
CA PHE A 71 -10.81 -14.91 -7.27
C PHE A 71 -10.68 -13.82 -8.34
N THR A 72 -11.57 -13.83 -9.33
CA THR A 72 -11.65 -12.77 -10.35
C THR A 72 -12.29 -11.51 -9.76
N PRO A 73 -11.55 -10.39 -9.60
CA PRO A 73 -12.12 -9.19 -9.02
C PRO A 73 -13.19 -8.59 -9.95
N THR A 74 -14.31 -8.16 -9.37
CA THR A 74 -15.36 -7.42 -10.10
C THR A 74 -15.01 -5.95 -10.28
N VAL A 75 -14.01 -5.45 -9.55
CA VAL A 75 -13.53 -4.07 -9.60
C VAL A 75 -12.11 -4.00 -10.15
N SER A 76 -11.82 -2.98 -10.96
CA SER A 76 -10.47 -2.79 -11.49
C SER A 76 -9.51 -2.32 -10.39
N ASN A 77 -8.27 -2.84 -10.37
CA ASN A 77 -7.20 -2.38 -9.49
C ASN A 77 -6.61 -1.01 -9.92
N ARG A 78 -7.42 -0.14 -10.54
CA ARG A 78 -7.01 1.20 -10.95
C ARG A 78 -7.31 2.16 -9.80
N PRO A 79 -6.33 2.97 -9.38
CA PRO A 79 -6.61 4.08 -8.47
C PRO A 79 -7.74 4.93 -9.03
N PRO A 80 -8.60 5.52 -8.19
CA PRO A 80 -9.63 6.43 -8.66
C PRO A 80 -8.99 7.55 -9.48
N SER A 81 -9.22 7.52 -10.80
CA SER A 81 -8.66 8.54 -11.67
C SER A 81 -9.41 9.84 -11.41
N LYS A 82 -8.69 10.90 -11.00
CA LYS A 82 -9.25 12.25 -11.09
C LYS A 82 -9.51 12.52 -12.57
N GLY A 83 -10.78 12.61 -12.95
CA GLY A 83 -11.18 12.99 -14.30
C GLY A 83 -10.46 14.28 -14.70
N LYS A 84 -9.82 14.29 -15.88
CA LYS A 84 -9.19 15.50 -16.43
C LYS A 84 -10.30 16.47 -16.84
N ASN A 85 -10.83 17.26 -15.91
CA ASN A 85 -11.76 18.33 -16.23
C ASN A 85 -11.01 19.43 -16.99
N LYS A 86 -11.16 19.44 -18.32
CA LYS A 86 -10.60 20.47 -19.22
C LYS A 86 -11.43 21.76 -19.24
N THR A 87 -12.39 21.90 -18.35
CA THR A 87 -13.33 23.05 -18.30
C THR A 87 -12.59 24.38 -18.27
N GLY A 88 -11.53 24.52 -17.48
CA GLY A 88 -10.72 25.75 -17.44
C GLY A 88 -10.04 26.09 -18.78
N VAL A 89 -9.57 25.08 -19.52
CA VAL A 89 -8.95 25.26 -20.84
C VAL A 89 -10.00 25.67 -21.87
N ILE A 90 -11.18 25.04 -21.85
CA ILE A 90 -12.28 25.33 -22.77
C ILE A 90 -12.79 26.77 -22.56
N VAL A 91 -13.00 27.19 -21.31
CA VAL A 91 -13.42 28.55 -20.98
C VAL A 91 -12.37 29.57 -21.42
N GLY A 92 -11.08 29.29 -21.18
CA GLY A 92 -9.99 30.19 -21.58
C GLY A 92 -9.91 30.42 -23.10
N VAL A 93 -10.09 29.37 -23.91
CA VAL A 93 -10.11 29.48 -25.38
C VAL A 93 -11.28 30.33 -25.86
N ILE A 94 -12.49 30.12 -25.33
CA ILE A 94 -13.69 30.86 -25.74
C ILE A 94 -13.55 32.35 -25.43
N VAL A 95 -13.09 32.71 -24.23
CA VAL A 95 -12.90 34.12 -23.84
C VAL A 95 -11.80 34.78 -24.69
N GLY A 96 -10.70 34.07 -24.94
CA GLY A 96 -9.59 34.58 -25.76
C GLY A 96 -10.00 34.87 -27.21
N VAL A 97 -10.71 33.95 -27.85
CA VAL A 97 -11.22 34.14 -29.23
C VAL A 97 -12.24 35.28 -29.28
N GLY A 98 -13.15 35.35 -28.29
CA GLY A 98 -14.15 36.42 -28.22
C GLY A 98 -13.52 37.81 -28.16
N LEU A 99 -12.52 38.01 -27.28
CA LEU A 99 -11.80 39.28 -27.17
C LEU A 99 -11.06 39.64 -28.47
N LEU A 100 -10.33 38.70 -29.06
CA LEU A 100 -9.62 38.93 -30.33
C LEU A 100 -10.55 39.33 -31.47
N SER A 101 -11.75 38.75 -31.53
CA SER A 101 -12.77 39.06 -32.54
C SER A 101 -13.29 40.49 -32.41
N ILE A 102 -13.47 40.97 -31.17
CA ILE A 102 -13.92 42.34 -30.88
C ILE A 102 -12.82 43.35 -31.27
N PHE A 103 -11.55 43.05 -31.00
CA PHE A 103 -10.45 43.93 -31.41
C PHE A 103 -10.25 43.97 -32.93
N ALA A 104 -10.46 42.84 -33.64
CA ALA A 104 -10.32 42.79 -35.10
C ALA A 104 -11.50 43.42 -35.85
N GLY A 105 -12.71 43.44 -35.27
CA GLY A 105 -13.90 44.06 -35.87
C GLY A 105 -14.03 45.58 -35.66
N VAL A 106 -13.13 46.19 -34.89
CA VAL A 106 -13.10 47.64 -34.60
C VAL A 106 -11.99 48.38 -35.40
N VAL A 107 -11.31 47.69 -36.32
CA VAL A 107 -10.36 48.29 -37.29
C VAL A 107 -11.01 48.47 -38.64
#